data_AF-A0A521MY72-F1
#
_entry.id   AF-A0A521MY72-F1
#
_cell.length_a   1.000
_cell.length_b   1.000
_cell.length_c   1.000
_cell.angle_alpha   90.00
_cell.angle_beta   90.00
_cell.angle_gamma   90.00
#
_symmetry.space_group_name_H-M   'P 1'
#
loop_
_entity.id
_entity.type
_entity.pdbx_description
1 polymer ?
#
loop_
_entity_poly.entity_id
_entity_poly.type
_entity_poly.pdbx_seq_one_letter_code
_entity_poly.pdbx_strand_id
1 'polypeptide(L)' 'MALKIYTKTGDLGKTSLIGGTKVPKSHLRIETYGTVDELNSHIGLVSDLLTDQHSKDILKEIQDRL' A
#
# COMPACT_ATOMS: atom_id res chain seq x y z
N MET A 1 -22.85 12.33 4.57
CA MET A 1 -22.33 11.84 3.27
C MET A 1 -20.96 11.23 3.53
N ALA A 2 -20.73 9.99 3.11
CA ALA A 2 -19.41 9.37 3.23
C ALA A 2 -18.40 10.05 2.29
N LEU A 3 -17.16 10.23 2.77
CA LEU A 3 -16.08 10.77 1.98
C LEU A 3 -15.79 9.82 0.80
N LYS A 4 -15.70 10.37 -0.41
CA LYS A 4 -15.32 9.59 -1.60
C LYS A 4 -13.81 9.36 -1.56
N ILE A 5 -13.41 8.10 -1.68
CA ILE A 5 -11.98 7.73 -1.81
C ILE A 5 -11.42 8.20 -3.16
N TYR A 6 -12.23 8.20 -4.22
CA TYR A 6 -11.79 8.62 -5.55
C TYR A 6 -11.77 10.16 -5.71
N THR A 7 -10.66 10.69 -6.22
CA THR A 7 -10.46 12.14 -6.47
C THR A 7 -10.40 12.50 -7.95
N LYS A 8 -10.22 11.52 -8.84
CA LYS A 8 -9.99 11.68 -10.30
C LYS A 8 -8.70 12.41 -10.69
N THR A 9 -7.85 12.79 -9.72
CA THR A 9 -6.63 13.57 -10.00
C THR A 9 -5.56 12.78 -10.76
N GLY A 10 -5.71 11.47 -10.85
CA GLY A 10 -4.78 10.56 -11.53
C GLY A 10 -5.28 9.96 -12.84
N ASP A 11 -6.42 10.43 -13.36
CA ASP A 11 -7.02 9.91 -14.59
C ASP A 11 -6.12 10.17 -15.82
N LEU A 12 -5.28 11.22 -15.77
CA LEU A 12 -4.29 11.54 -16.80
C LEU A 12 -2.96 10.78 -16.62
N GLY A 13 -2.95 9.68 -15.86
CA GLY A 13 -1.78 8.81 -15.70
C GLY A 13 -0.66 9.37 -14.80
N LYS A 14 -0.93 10.41 -14.02
CA LYS A 14 0.01 10.99 -13.03
C LYS A 14 -0.51 10.81 -11.62
N THR A 15 0.38 10.74 -10.63
CA THR A 15 0.03 10.69 -9.22
C THR A 15 0.98 11.56 -8.40
N SER A 16 0.58 11.93 -7.19
CA SER A 16 1.39 12.77 -6.31
C SER A 16 2.27 11.91 -5.39
N LEU A 17 3.54 12.26 -5.31
CA LEU A 17 4.43 11.82 -4.23
C LEU A 17 4.07 12.55 -2.93
N ILE A 18 4.60 12.03 -1.82
CA ILE A 18 4.65 12.77 -0.55
C ILE A 18 5.33 14.11 -0.81
N GLY A 19 4.69 15.21 -0.38
CA GLY A 19 5.12 16.58 -0.68
C GLY A 19 4.44 17.23 -1.90
N GLY A 20 3.56 16.51 -2.60
CA GLY A 20 2.68 17.10 -3.63
C GLY A 20 3.23 17.10 -5.06
N THR A 21 4.51 16.75 -5.25
CA THR A 21 5.11 16.62 -6.59
C THR A 21 4.42 15.53 -7.40
N LYS A 22 3.95 15.85 -8.61
CA LYS A 22 3.31 14.87 -9.51
C LYS A 22 4.30 14.19 -10.44
N VAL A 23 4.24 12.87 -10.49
CA VAL A 23 5.04 12.01 -11.38
C VAL A 23 4.13 11.07 -12.18
N PRO A 24 4.58 10.53 -13.34
CA PRO A 24 3.86 9.45 -14.02
C PRO A 24 3.62 8.25 -13.08
N LYS A 25 2.51 7.53 -13.28
CA LYS A 25 2.22 6.31 -12.49
C LYS A 25 3.30 5.23 -12.65
N SER A 26 3.95 5.17 -13.82
CA SER A 26 5.08 4.27 -14.11
C SER A 26 6.43 4.75 -13.58
N HIS A 27 6.47 5.83 -12.79
CA HIS A 27 7.72 6.34 -12.24
C HIS A 27 8.29 5.34 -11.22
N LEU A 28 9.61 5.11 -11.24
CA LEU A 28 10.29 4.11 -10.40
C LEU A 28 9.89 4.16 -8.91
N ARG A 29 9.80 5.36 -8.34
CA ARG A 29 9.37 5.53 -6.93
C ARG A 29 7.93 5.07 -6.66
N ILE A 30 7.01 5.24 -7.61
CA ILE A 30 5.62 4.77 -7.47
C ILE A 30 5.58 3.25 -7.54
N GLU A 31 6.25 2.67 -8.54
CA GLU A 31 6.40 1.21 -8.65
C GLU A 31 7.00 0.61 -7.37
N THR A 32 8.06 1.22 -6.83
CA THR A 32 8.75 0.73 -5.63
C THR A 32 7.83 0.63 -4.43
N TYR A 33 7.12 1.70 -4.04
CA TYR A 33 6.21 1.64 -2.90
C TYR A 33 4.92 0.88 -3.23
N GLY A 34 4.52 0.80 -4.51
CA GLY A 34 3.42 -0.07 -4.95
C GLY A 34 3.73 -1.56 -4.75
N THR A 35 4.94 -2.00 -5.06
CA THR A 35 5.38 -3.37 -4.78
C THR A 35 5.45 -3.66 -3.28
N VAL A 36 5.82 -2.67 -2.46
CA VAL A 36 5.78 -2.80 -0.99
C VAL A 36 4.33 -2.91 -0.49
N ASP A 37 3.40 -2.14 -1.04
CA ASP A 37 1.96 -2.20 -0.71
C ASP A 37 1.34 -3.56 -1.11
N GLU A 38 1.74 -4.11 -2.27
CA GLU A 38 1.36 -5.46 -2.69
C GLU A 38 1.89 -6.54 -1.73
N LEU A 39 3.18 -6.46 -1.37
CA LEU A 39 3.77 -7.36 -0.36
C LEU A 39 3.02 -7.25 0.98
N ASN A 40 2.73 -6.03 1.43
CA ASN A 40 2.02 -5.79 2.68
C ASN A 40 0.61 -6.42 2.65
N SER A 41 -0.09 -6.31 1.52
CA SER A 41 -1.39 -6.96 1.29
C SER A 41 -1.30 -8.49 1.36
N HIS A 42 -0.25 -9.08 0.77
CA HIS A 42 0.00 -10.53 0.85
C HIS A 42 0.31 -11.00 2.27
N ILE A 43 1.04 -10.22 3.07
CA ILE A 43 1.28 -10.54 4.48
C ILE A 43 -0.04 -10.58 5.25
N GLY A 44 -0.95 -9.64 4.99
CA GLY A 44 -2.29 -9.64 5.59
C GLY A 44 -3.08 -10.91 5.27
N LEU A 45 -3.04 -11.36 4.01
CA LEU A 45 -3.64 -12.63 3.59
C LEU A 45 -3.03 -13.83 4.32
N VAL A 46 -1.70 -13.90 4.41
CA VAL A 46 -1.01 -14.99 5.14
C VAL A 46 -1.40 -14.98 6.62
N SER A 47 -1.45 -13.81 7.25
CA SER A 47 -1.84 -13.65 8.66
C SER A 47 -3.26 -14.16 8.93
N ASP A 48 -4.20 -13.92 8.02
CA ASP A 48 -5.58 -14.43 8.12
C ASP A 48 -5.66 -15.96 8.09
N LEU A 49 -4.80 -16.60 7.29
CA LEU A 49 -4.76 -18.06 7.14
C LEU A 49 -4.08 -18.80 8.30
N LEU A 50 -3.32 -18.10 9.14
CA LEU A 50 -2.64 -18.71 10.29
C LEU A 50 -3.57 -18.83 11.49
N THR A 51 -3.27 -19.80 12.38
CA THR A 51 -3.94 -19.94 13.68
C THR A 51 -3.03 -19.59 14.85
N ASP A 52 -1.71 -19.63 14.65
CA ASP A 52 -0.72 -19.29 15.67
C ASP A 52 -0.67 -17.78 15.95
N GLN A 53 -0.94 -17.40 17.20
CA GLN A 53 -1.02 -16.00 17.59
C GLN A 53 0.35 -15.31 17.55
N HIS A 54 1.42 -16.01 17.92
CA HIS A 54 2.77 -15.43 17.93
C HIS A 54 3.20 -14.99 16.53
N SER A 55 2.96 -15.83 15.53
CA SER A 55 3.21 -15.51 14.13
C SER A 55 2.37 -14.33 13.64
N LYS A 56 1.09 -14.25 14.03
CA LYS A 56 0.22 -13.10 13.68
C LYS A 56 0.75 -11.78 14.23
N ASP A 57 1.23 -11.79 15.47
CA ASP A 57 1.77 -10.59 16.11
C ASP A 57 3.05 -10.11 15.40
N ILE A 58 3.93 -11.05 15.02
CA ILE A 58 5.13 -10.73 14.22
C ILE A 58 4.76 -10.18 12.85
N LEU A 59 3.84 -10.85 12.13
CA LEU A 59 3.42 -10.40 10.81
C LEU A 59 2.79 -9.01 10.88
N LYS A 60 2.00 -8.73 11.91
CA LYS A 60 1.43 -7.40 12.13
C LYS A 60 2.50 -6.33 12.35
N GLU A 61 3.53 -6.62 13.16
CA GLU A 61 4.67 -5.71 13.34
C GLU A 61 5.39 -5.42 12.02
N ILE A 62 5.55 -6.44 11.17
CA ILE A 62 6.13 -6.28 9.84
C ILE A 62 5.25 -5.38 8.96
N GLN A 63 3.93 -5.62 8.92
CA GLN A 63 2.99 -4.80 8.12
C GLN A 63 2.99 -3.33 8.53
N ASP A 64 3.13 -3.04 9.82
CA ASP A 64 3.16 -1.67 10.35
C ASP A 64 4.47 -0.92 10.01
N ARG A 65 5.53 -1.64 9.62
CA ARG A 65 6.88 -1.11 9.36
C ARG A 65 7.27 -1.04 7.88
N LEU A 66 6.50 -1.66 7.00
CA LEU A 66 6.65 -1.62 5.54
C LEU A 66 5.99 -0.35 4.96
#